data_AF-A0A8S2YL34-F1
#
_entry.id   AF-A0A8S2YL34-F1
#
_cell.length_a   1.000
_cell.length_b   1.000
_cell.length_c   1.000
_cell.angle_alpha   90.00
_cell.angle_beta   90.00
_cell.angle_gamma   90.00
#
_symmetry.space_group_name_H-M   'P 1'
#
loop_
_entity.id
_entity.type
_entity.pdbx_description
1 polymer ?
#
loop_
_entity_poly.entity_id
_entity_poly.type
_entity_poly.pdbx_seq_one_letter_code
_entity_poly.pdbx_strand_id
1 'polypeptide(L)'
;YIDYTVKITFLELYNEELTDLLADPTNEQPEKIKIYEDKDKTNTIIGAIEAPCETPFDAFKILIKGAQRRQTAETLMNASSSRSHSIFTMTVTMKDAQGDVDLAGSENISRSGATDKRAREAGTINQSLLTLGRVITALISNEKHICYRDSKLTRILQDSLCGKTITSIIITLSPANEAETLSTLEYGHRARSLKIRPEINQLSSKDVAREYLDEIRRLRQELDAKRELDGIPYSQYITLKNQMTLVQTLSDNNQAKLNNNEQQIDQYRREVDSLRQQLTTQQQDFRSEMNERKEILALNRYRYDELVQITNKALTFREQVVNTMQQLSSTRSTSSTLIEHYIKDCQSIGDSLQVNVQRITEDIRTMFSACNRSVGQALVISTNIGQQIHTLNEKVRAVLSLAFQNFHTIFEELNNVHNHFQV
;
A
#
# COMPACT_ATOMS: atom_id res chain seq x y z
N TYR A 1 -40.36 -4.55 -4.19
CA TYR A 1 -38.94 -4.82 -3.88
C TYR A 1 -38.68 -6.26 -4.25
N ILE A 2 -37.65 -6.51 -5.05
CA ILE A 2 -37.24 -7.88 -5.42
C ILE A 2 -36.18 -8.28 -4.41
N ASP A 3 -36.46 -9.33 -3.63
CA ASP A 3 -35.49 -9.88 -2.69
C ASP A 3 -34.64 -10.91 -3.40
N TYR A 4 -33.33 -10.82 -3.24
CA TYR A 4 -32.35 -11.74 -3.82
C TYR A 4 -31.77 -12.63 -2.73
N THR A 5 -31.61 -13.92 -3.03
CA THR A 5 -30.88 -14.86 -2.17
C THR A 5 -29.88 -15.60 -3.04
N VAL A 6 -28.59 -15.53 -2.69
CA VAL A 6 -27.53 -16.23 -3.43
C VAL A 6 -26.94 -17.34 -2.57
N LYS A 7 -26.81 -18.52 -3.16
CA LYS A 7 -26.21 -19.71 -2.56
C LYS A 7 -25.12 -20.26 -3.48
N ILE A 8 -24.07 -20.81 -2.90
CA ILE A 8 -22.94 -21.37 -3.64
C ILE A 8 -22.71 -22.81 -3.19
N THR A 9 -22.53 -23.71 -4.16
CA THR A 9 -22.02 -25.07 -3.93
C THR A 9 -20.72 -25.24 -4.71
N PHE A 10 -19.79 -26.02 -4.17
CA PHE A 10 -18.51 -26.28 -4.83
C PHE A 10 -18.12 -27.75 -4.68
N LEU A 11 -18.16 -28.49 -5.79
CA LEU A 11 -17.97 -29.93 -5.82
C LEU A 11 -16.75 -30.32 -6.64
N GLU A 12 -16.08 -31.38 -6.22
CA GLU A 12 -15.07 -32.08 -7.00
C GLU A 12 -15.59 -33.45 -7.41
N LEU A 13 -15.49 -33.77 -8.69
CA LEU A 13 -15.72 -35.10 -9.22
C LEU A 13 -14.38 -35.71 -9.61
N TYR A 14 -13.95 -36.72 -8.85
CA TYR A 14 -12.74 -37.48 -9.12
C TYR A 14 -13.05 -38.98 -9.05
N ASN A 15 -12.61 -39.74 -10.07
CA ASN A 15 -12.87 -41.18 -10.17
C ASN A 15 -14.35 -41.58 -9.98
N GLU A 16 -15.26 -40.78 -10.54
CA GLU A 16 -16.72 -40.94 -10.37
C GLU A 16 -17.21 -40.87 -8.90
N GLU A 17 -16.42 -40.30 -7.99
CA GLU A 17 -16.81 -39.95 -6.62
C GLU A 17 -16.94 -38.44 -6.47
N LEU A 18 -18.01 -38.01 -5.81
CA LEU A 18 -18.29 -36.60 -5.56
C LEU A 18 -17.82 -36.24 -4.16
N THR A 19 -16.99 -35.21 -4.07
CA THR A 19 -16.49 -34.66 -2.82
C THR A 19 -16.92 -33.20 -2.71
N ASP A 20 -17.41 -32.81 -1.54
CA ASP A 20 -17.76 -31.43 -1.25
C ASP A 20 -16.49 -30.63 -0.86
N LEU A 21 -16.15 -29.62 -1.63
CA LEU A 21 -14.98 -28.77 -1.36
C LEU A 21 -15.25 -27.71 -0.28
N LEU A 22 -16.49 -27.56 0.18
CA LEU A 22 -16.92 -26.64 1.23
C LEU A 22 -17.08 -27.32 2.60
N ALA A 23 -17.12 -28.65 2.67
CA ALA A 23 -17.23 -29.43 3.91
C ALA A 23 -16.07 -29.21 4.91
N ASP A 24 -16.34 -29.29 6.21
CA ASP A 24 -15.30 -29.16 7.23
C ASP A 24 -14.45 -30.46 7.31
N PRO A 25 -13.12 -30.40 7.12
CA PRO A 25 -12.26 -31.58 7.19
C PRO A 25 -12.26 -32.30 8.54
N THR A 26 -12.70 -31.66 9.62
CA THR A 26 -12.80 -32.30 10.95
C THR A 26 -14.04 -33.17 11.10
N ASN A 27 -14.95 -33.18 10.11
CA ASN A 27 -16.18 -33.93 10.19
C ASN A 27 -15.93 -35.39 9.77
N GLU A 28 -15.89 -36.30 10.75
CA GLU A 28 -15.53 -37.72 10.56
C GLU A 28 -16.57 -38.53 9.73
N GLN A 29 -17.74 -37.93 9.44
CA GLN A 29 -18.76 -38.51 8.57
C GLN A 29 -19.28 -37.47 7.55
N PRO A 30 -18.60 -37.27 6.41
CA PRO A 30 -19.14 -36.46 5.33
C PRO A 30 -20.42 -37.10 4.78
N GLU A 31 -21.48 -36.30 4.62
CA GLU A 31 -22.69 -36.77 3.97
C GLU A 31 -22.38 -37.23 2.53
N LYS A 32 -22.88 -38.42 2.17
CA LYS A 32 -22.69 -38.94 0.80
C LYS A 32 -23.55 -38.14 -0.17
N ILE A 33 -22.89 -37.42 -1.07
CA ILE A 33 -23.55 -36.65 -2.14
C ILE A 33 -24.21 -37.61 -3.13
N LYS A 34 -25.50 -37.40 -3.39
CA LYS A 34 -26.31 -38.21 -4.31
C LYS A 34 -26.97 -37.33 -5.36
N ILE A 35 -26.98 -37.82 -6.60
CA ILE A 35 -27.68 -37.19 -7.72
C ILE A 35 -29.01 -37.93 -7.92
N TYR A 36 -30.12 -37.22 -7.73
CA TYR A 36 -31.47 -37.67 -8.01
C TYR A 36 -31.97 -37.05 -9.31
N GLU A 37 -32.83 -37.76 -10.03
CA GLU A 37 -33.50 -37.27 -11.24
C GLU A 37 -34.95 -37.02 -10.86
N ASP A 38 -35.42 -35.78 -11.04
CA ASP A 38 -36.83 -35.43 -10.79
C ASP A 38 -37.71 -35.85 -11.98
N LYS A 39 -39.04 -35.80 -11.81
CA LYS A 39 -40.02 -36.14 -12.85
C LYS A 39 -39.85 -35.29 -14.12
N ASP A 40 -39.32 -34.09 -13.99
CA ASP A 40 -39.02 -33.16 -15.09
C ASP A 40 -37.65 -33.40 -15.76
N LYS A 41 -36.95 -34.49 -15.42
CA LYS A 41 -35.59 -34.84 -15.90
C LYS A 41 -34.50 -33.85 -15.50
N THR A 42 -34.78 -32.96 -14.55
CA THR A 42 -33.77 -32.12 -13.89
C THR A 42 -33.02 -32.94 -12.84
N ASN A 43 -31.70 -32.79 -12.80
CA ASN A 43 -30.87 -33.52 -11.83
C ASN A 43 -30.70 -32.68 -10.54
N THR A 44 -31.18 -33.20 -9.42
CA THR A 44 -31.05 -32.56 -8.10
C THR A 44 -29.93 -33.22 -7.31
N ILE A 45 -29.00 -32.39 -6.81
CA ILE A 45 -27.89 -32.85 -5.97
C ILE A 45 -28.31 -32.71 -4.50
N ILE A 46 -28.29 -33.82 -3.76
CA ILE A 46 -28.64 -33.87 -2.33
C ILE A 46 -27.38 -34.19 -1.51
N GLY A 47 -27.21 -33.51 -0.38
CA GLY A 47 -26.09 -33.69 0.56
C GLY A 47 -24.87 -32.81 0.27
N ALA A 48 -24.97 -31.87 -0.67
CA ALA A 48 -23.97 -30.82 -0.89
C ALA A 48 -24.27 -29.61 0.00
N ILE A 49 -23.22 -28.97 0.53
CA ILE A 49 -23.32 -27.78 1.36
C ILE A 49 -23.62 -26.57 0.49
N GLU A 50 -24.76 -25.93 0.78
CA GLU A 50 -25.16 -24.66 0.19
C GLU A 50 -24.68 -23.50 1.08
N ALA A 51 -23.56 -22.88 0.72
CA ALA A 51 -23.03 -21.73 1.45
C ALA A 51 -23.80 -20.45 1.04
N PRO A 52 -24.38 -19.68 1.99
CA PRO A 52 -24.99 -18.40 1.68
C PRO A 52 -23.93 -17.39 1.25
N CYS A 53 -24.28 -16.54 0.28
CA CYS A 53 -23.41 -15.50 -0.24
C CYS A 53 -24.15 -14.16 -0.25
N GLU A 54 -23.70 -13.20 0.55
CA GLU A 54 -24.32 -11.87 0.65
C GLU A 54 -23.58 -10.84 -0.19
N THR A 55 -22.26 -11.00 -0.33
CA THR A 55 -21.41 -10.07 -1.08
C THR A 55 -20.57 -10.78 -2.14
N PRO A 56 -20.16 -10.09 -3.22
CA PRO A 56 -19.21 -10.65 -4.18
C PRO A 56 -17.90 -11.12 -3.53
N PHE A 57 -17.48 -10.48 -2.44
CA PHE A 57 -16.29 -10.85 -1.69
C PHE A 57 -16.44 -12.24 -1.04
N ASP A 58 -17.63 -12.57 -0.54
CA ASP A 58 -17.92 -13.89 0.03
C ASP A 58 -17.81 -14.98 -1.04
N ALA A 59 -18.32 -14.73 -2.25
CA ALA A 59 -18.17 -15.65 -3.38
C ALA A 59 -16.70 -15.93 -3.71
N PHE A 60 -15.87 -14.88 -3.77
CA PHE A 60 -14.43 -15.03 -3.99
C PHE A 60 -13.76 -15.82 -2.86
N LYS A 61 -14.13 -15.55 -1.61
CA LYS A 61 -13.60 -16.26 -0.44
C LYS A 61 -13.95 -17.76 -0.48
N ILE A 62 -15.19 -18.09 -0.84
CA ILE A 62 -15.66 -19.48 -1.00
C ILE A 62 -14.89 -20.17 -2.13
N LEU A 63 -14.70 -19.50 -3.27
CA LEU A 63 -13.93 -20.01 -4.41
C LEU A 63 -12.48 -20.30 -4.03
N ILE A 64 -11.78 -19.36 -3.38
CA ILE A 64 -10.39 -19.53 -2.93
C ILE A 64 -10.29 -20.68 -1.93
N LYS A 65 -11.21 -20.74 -0.95
CA LYS A 65 -11.24 -21.82 0.05
C LYS A 65 -11.37 -23.20 -0.58
N GLY A 66 -12.29 -23.37 -1.53
CA GLY A 66 -12.46 -24.65 -2.23
C GLY A 66 -11.29 -25.00 -3.15
N ALA A 67 -10.70 -24.00 -3.82
CA ALA A 67 -9.51 -24.20 -4.66
C ALA A 67 -8.28 -24.64 -3.84
N GLN A 68 -8.06 -24.05 -2.66
CA GLN A 68 -7.00 -24.48 -1.75
C GLN A 68 -7.21 -25.91 -1.26
N ARG A 69 -8.45 -26.30 -0.97
CA ARG A 69 -8.77 -27.67 -0.55
C ARG A 69 -8.50 -28.70 -1.63
N ARG A 70 -8.83 -28.37 -2.87
CA ARG A 70 -8.45 -29.17 -4.04
C ARG A 70 -6.93 -29.35 -4.10
N GLN A 71 -6.16 -28.25 -3.96
CA GLN A 71 -4.70 -28.28 -3.95
C GLN A 71 -4.09 -29.11 -2.80
N THR A 72 -4.71 -29.11 -1.61
CA THR A 72 -4.26 -29.95 -0.49
C THR A 72 -4.55 -31.44 -0.71
N ALA A 73 -5.65 -31.78 -1.37
CA ALA A 73 -5.92 -33.17 -1.76
C ALA A 73 -4.90 -33.69 -2.78
N GLU A 74 -4.45 -32.83 -3.70
CA GLU A 74 -3.44 -33.13 -4.73
C GLU A 74 -2.05 -33.45 -4.17
N THR A 75 -1.70 -32.93 -2.99
CA THR A 75 -0.38 -33.15 -2.36
C THR A 75 -0.33 -34.41 -1.50
N LEU A 76 -1.47 -34.88 -1.01
CA LEU A 76 -1.60 -36.09 -0.18
C LEU A 76 -1.80 -37.38 -1.00
N MET A 77 -2.31 -37.28 -2.23
CA MET A 77 -2.43 -38.40 -3.17
C MET A 77 -1.96 -37.97 -4.56
N ASN A 78 -0.84 -38.55 -5.03
CA ASN A 78 -0.25 -38.43 -6.38
C ASN A 78 -0.94 -37.48 -7.38
N ALA A 79 -0.31 -36.35 -7.73
CA ALA A 79 -0.51 -35.53 -8.95
C ALA A 79 -1.94 -35.55 -9.58
N SER A 80 -2.98 -35.26 -8.79
CA SER A 80 -4.38 -35.56 -9.12
C SER A 80 -5.20 -34.38 -9.70
N SER A 81 -4.58 -33.20 -9.89
CA SER A 81 -5.29 -31.97 -10.31
C SER A 81 -5.83 -32.02 -11.75
N SER A 82 -5.13 -32.71 -12.64
CA SER A 82 -5.46 -32.80 -14.07
C SER A 82 -6.58 -33.80 -14.38
N ARG A 83 -6.97 -34.64 -13.40
CA ARG A 83 -7.89 -35.76 -13.58
C ARG A 83 -9.20 -35.61 -12.82
N SER A 84 -9.37 -34.52 -12.06
CA SER A 84 -10.62 -34.19 -11.39
C SER A 84 -11.34 -33.04 -12.08
N HIS A 85 -12.68 -33.04 -12.02
CA HIS A 85 -13.52 -31.94 -12.48
C HIS A 85 -13.99 -31.13 -11.29
N SER A 86 -13.94 -29.80 -11.40
CA SER A 86 -14.48 -28.90 -10.39
C SER A 86 -15.75 -28.24 -10.91
N ILE A 87 -16.81 -28.31 -10.11
CA ILE A 87 -18.14 -27.79 -10.43
C ILE A 87 -18.48 -26.74 -9.38
N PHE A 88 -18.37 -25.47 -9.75
CA PHE A 88 -18.76 -24.34 -8.92
C PHE A 88 -20.11 -23.83 -9.39
N THR A 89 -21.12 -23.92 -8.54
CA THR A 89 -22.50 -23.54 -8.88
C THR A 89 -22.95 -22.41 -7.98
N MET A 90 -23.37 -21.31 -8.59
CA MET A 90 -23.99 -20.19 -7.90
C MET A 90 -25.48 -20.14 -8.26
N THR A 91 -26.33 -20.32 -7.25
CA THR A 91 -27.77 -20.30 -7.37
C THR A 91 -28.28 -18.94 -6.90
N VAL A 92 -28.93 -18.19 -7.80
CA VAL A 92 -29.55 -16.90 -7.49
C VAL A 92 -31.06 -17.07 -7.51
N THR A 93 -31.69 -16.87 -6.35
CA THR A 93 -33.15 -16.86 -6.21
C THR A 93 -33.65 -15.43 -6.12
N MET A 94 -34.62 -15.09 -6.96
CA MET A 94 -35.31 -13.80 -6.95
C MET A 94 -36.74 -14.02 -6.46
N LYS A 95 -37.18 -13.26 -5.45
CA LYS A 95 -38.57 -13.26 -4.99
C LYS A 95 -39.25 -11.97 -5.43
N ASP A 96 -40.23 -12.11 -6.31
CA ASP A 96 -41.16 -11.03 -6.70
C ASP A 96 -42.45 -11.14 -5.86
N ALA A 97 -43.05 -10.00 -5.53
CA ALA A 97 -44.18 -9.91 -4.61
C ALA A 97 -45.56 -10.03 -5.30
N GLN A 98 -45.63 -10.37 -6.59
CA GLN A 98 -46.89 -10.42 -7.34
C GLN A 98 -47.02 -11.64 -8.27
N GLY A 99 -48.07 -12.44 -8.02
CA GLY A 99 -48.89 -13.05 -9.07
C GLY A 99 -48.55 -14.48 -9.53
N ASP A 100 -49.38 -15.44 -9.10
CA ASP A 100 -49.55 -16.77 -9.71
C ASP A 100 -50.18 -16.68 -11.10
N VAL A 101 -49.75 -17.51 -12.06
CA VAL A 101 -50.64 -18.11 -13.07
C VAL A 101 -50.13 -19.50 -13.48
N ASP A 102 -51.00 -20.45 -13.16
CA ASP A 102 -51.06 -21.90 -13.37
C ASP A 102 -51.23 -22.29 -14.85
N LEU A 103 -50.56 -23.36 -15.33
CA LEU A 103 -51.03 -24.26 -16.38
C LEU A 103 -50.35 -25.65 -16.26
N ALA A 104 -51.14 -26.69 -16.00
CA ALA A 104 -50.75 -28.09 -15.86
C ALA A 104 -50.87 -28.94 -17.15
N GLY A 105 -50.01 -29.95 -17.26
CA GLY A 105 -50.36 -31.33 -17.66
C GLY A 105 -50.03 -31.85 -19.09
N SER A 106 -49.29 -32.97 -19.19
CA SER A 106 -49.70 -34.23 -19.87
C SER A 106 -48.59 -35.32 -19.94
N GLU A 107 -48.89 -36.46 -19.31
CA GLU A 107 -48.41 -37.87 -19.36
C GLU A 107 -47.72 -38.45 -20.67
N ASN A 108 -47.17 -39.67 -20.84
CA ASN A 108 -46.95 -40.94 -20.10
C ASN A 108 -45.91 -41.88 -20.81
N ILE A 109 -45.21 -42.73 -20.03
CA ILE A 109 -44.77 -44.16 -20.19
C ILE A 109 -44.18 -44.75 -21.53
N SER A 110 -42.97 -45.37 -21.51
CA SER A 110 -42.68 -46.85 -21.64
C SER A 110 -41.26 -47.32 -22.12
N ARG A 111 -40.68 -48.27 -21.34
CA ARG A 111 -40.00 -49.58 -21.63
C ARG A 111 -38.56 -49.80 -22.22
N SER A 112 -37.97 -50.91 -21.69
CA SER A 112 -36.82 -51.81 -22.08
C SER A 112 -35.41 -51.39 -21.61
N GLY A 113 -34.51 -52.18 -20.98
CA GLY A 113 -34.22 -53.64 -20.87
C GLY A 113 -33.19 -54.04 -21.96
N ALA A 114 -31.98 -54.59 -21.78
CA ALA A 114 -31.33 -55.42 -20.75
C ALA A 114 -29.75 -55.43 -20.85
N THR A 115 -29.08 -56.00 -19.82
CA THR A 115 -27.74 -56.69 -19.69
C THR A 115 -26.62 -56.49 -20.76
N ASP A 116 -25.32 -56.37 -20.44
CA ASP A 116 -24.50 -57.37 -19.72
C ASP A 116 -23.14 -56.84 -19.21
N LYS A 117 -22.56 -57.54 -18.23
CA LYS A 117 -21.33 -57.20 -17.48
C LYS A 117 -20.09 -57.88 -18.09
N ARG A 118 -19.00 -57.12 -18.30
CA ARG A 118 -17.58 -57.42 -17.94
C ARG A 118 -16.57 -56.66 -18.83
N ALA A 119 -16.07 -55.53 -18.35
CA ALA A 119 -14.73 -55.00 -18.66
C ALA A 119 -14.41 -53.85 -17.68
N ARG A 120 -14.19 -54.18 -16.40
CA ARG A 120 -14.02 -53.20 -15.32
C ARG A 120 -12.58 -53.28 -14.81
N GLU A 121 -11.78 -52.28 -15.16
CA GLU A 121 -10.78 -51.65 -14.27
C GLU A 121 -9.92 -50.57 -14.96
N ALA A 122 -9.80 -50.53 -16.29
CA ALA A 122 -8.91 -49.57 -16.97
C ALA A 122 -9.61 -48.29 -17.52
N GLY A 123 -10.95 -48.26 -17.63
CA GLY A 123 -11.70 -47.20 -18.32
C GLY A 123 -12.15 -46.01 -17.46
N THR A 124 -12.11 -46.12 -16.13
CA THR A 124 -12.78 -45.15 -15.22
C THR A 124 -12.06 -43.81 -15.13
N ILE A 125 -10.77 -43.74 -15.47
CA ILE A 125 -9.96 -42.51 -15.34
C ILE A 125 -10.34 -41.44 -16.39
N ASN A 126 -10.79 -41.84 -17.58
CA ASN A 126 -11.17 -40.92 -18.68
C ASN A 126 -12.67 -40.99 -19.03
N GLN A 127 -13.47 -41.67 -18.19
CA GLN A 127 -14.86 -41.97 -18.48
C GLN A 127 -15.73 -40.71 -18.58
N SER A 128 -15.52 -39.72 -17.70
CA SER A 128 -16.33 -38.48 -17.66
C SER A 128 -16.18 -37.65 -18.94
N LEU A 129 -14.94 -37.39 -19.37
CA LEU A 129 -14.63 -36.60 -20.57
C LEU A 129 -15.02 -37.33 -21.86
N LEU A 130 -14.76 -38.64 -21.94
CA LEU A 130 -15.14 -39.44 -23.10
C LEU A 130 -16.66 -39.55 -23.23
N THR A 131 -17.36 -39.77 -22.12
CA THR A 131 -18.83 -39.82 -22.07
C THR A 131 -19.44 -38.48 -22.47
N LEU A 132 -18.85 -37.36 -22.03
CA LEU A 132 -19.28 -36.03 -22.45
C LEU A 132 -19.18 -35.83 -23.96
N GLY A 133 -18.06 -36.23 -24.58
CA GLY A 133 -17.91 -36.19 -26.04
C GLY A 133 -18.90 -37.08 -26.79
N ARG A 134 -19.26 -38.25 -26.23
CA ARG A 134 -20.29 -39.14 -26.78
C ARG A 134 -21.68 -38.52 -26.69
N VAL A 135 -22.02 -37.92 -25.55
CA VAL A 135 -23.30 -37.22 -25.32
C VAL A 135 -23.47 -36.07 -26.31
N ILE A 136 -22.43 -35.26 -26.53
CA ILE A 136 -22.47 -34.15 -27.49
C ILE A 136 -22.67 -34.67 -28.92
N THR A 137 -21.96 -35.74 -29.30
CA THR A 137 -22.09 -36.33 -30.64
C THR A 137 -23.50 -36.90 -30.86
N ALA A 138 -24.05 -37.61 -29.87
CA ALA A 138 -25.42 -38.15 -29.92
C ALA A 138 -26.47 -37.04 -29.99
N LEU A 139 -26.26 -35.92 -29.30
CA LEU A 139 -27.12 -34.74 -29.35
C LEU A 139 -27.14 -34.09 -30.73
N ILE A 140 -25.98 -33.96 -31.38
CA ILE A 140 -25.87 -33.40 -32.73
C ILE A 140 -26.54 -34.31 -33.76
N SER A 141 -26.33 -35.62 -33.62
CA SER A 141 -26.94 -36.65 -34.47
C SER A 141 -28.43 -36.88 -34.18
N ASN A 142 -29.00 -36.18 -33.20
CA ASN A 142 -30.41 -36.25 -32.80
C ASN A 142 -30.86 -37.68 -32.46
N GLU A 143 -30.00 -38.44 -31.77
CA GLU A 143 -30.29 -39.80 -31.33
C GLU A 143 -31.41 -39.82 -30.28
N LYS A 144 -32.29 -40.84 -30.34
CA LYS A 144 -33.44 -40.96 -29.42
C LYS A 144 -33.04 -41.24 -27.97
N HIS A 145 -31.90 -41.92 -27.76
CA HIS A 145 -31.41 -42.27 -26.43
C HIS A 145 -30.00 -41.69 -26.25
N ILE A 146 -29.85 -40.83 -25.25
CA ILE A 146 -28.57 -40.19 -24.93
C ILE A 146 -28.12 -40.68 -23.56
N CYS A 147 -26.91 -41.25 -23.48
CA CYS A 147 -26.40 -41.92 -22.29
C CYS A 147 -25.86 -40.94 -21.23
N TYR A 148 -26.68 -40.01 -20.74
CA TYR A 148 -26.26 -39.08 -19.66
C TYR A 148 -25.83 -39.80 -18.38
N ARG A 149 -26.38 -41.00 -18.14
CA ARG A 149 -26.13 -41.81 -16.94
C ARG A 149 -24.75 -42.48 -16.90
N ASP A 150 -24.01 -42.48 -18.00
CA ASP A 150 -22.70 -43.15 -18.11
C ASP A 150 -21.59 -42.43 -17.32
N SER A 151 -21.79 -41.17 -16.92
CA SER A 151 -20.93 -40.44 -15.97
C SER A 151 -21.75 -39.52 -15.08
N LYS A 152 -21.32 -39.33 -13.82
CA LYS A 152 -21.90 -38.32 -12.93
C LYS A 152 -21.77 -36.91 -13.49
N LEU A 153 -20.71 -36.61 -14.25
CA LEU A 153 -20.53 -35.29 -14.88
C LEU A 153 -21.64 -34.99 -15.89
N THR A 154 -21.95 -35.95 -16.77
CA THR A 154 -22.98 -35.79 -17.79
C THR A 154 -24.39 -35.79 -17.22
N ARG A 155 -24.60 -36.38 -16.03
CA ARG A 155 -25.85 -36.21 -15.26
C ARG A 155 -25.95 -34.80 -14.69
N ILE A 156 -24.91 -34.30 -14.04
CA ILE A 156 -24.93 -32.95 -13.46
C ILE A 156 -25.09 -31.89 -14.57
N LEU A 157 -24.45 -32.08 -15.72
CA LEU A 157 -24.48 -31.14 -16.85
C LEU A 157 -25.56 -31.45 -17.89
N GLN A 158 -26.48 -32.39 -17.63
CA GLN A 158 -27.51 -32.79 -18.59
C GLN A 158 -28.32 -31.57 -19.06
N ASP A 159 -28.72 -30.71 -18.13
CA ASP A 159 -29.46 -29.48 -18.43
C ASP A 159 -28.61 -28.45 -19.19
N SER A 160 -27.29 -28.47 -19.01
CA SER A 160 -26.34 -27.63 -19.75
C SER A 160 -26.14 -28.08 -21.20
N LEU A 161 -26.36 -29.34 -21.52
CA LEU A 161 -26.08 -29.89 -22.85
C LEU A 161 -27.32 -29.96 -23.74
N CYS A 162 -28.50 -30.19 -23.15
CA CYS A 162 -29.74 -30.37 -23.89
C CYS A 162 -30.97 -29.71 -23.25
N GLY A 163 -30.80 -29.01 -22.14
CA GLY A 163 -31.90 -28.49 -21.34
C GLY A 163 -32.22 -27.03 -21.62
N LYS A 164 -32.78 -26.39 -20.59
CA LYS A 164 -33.35 -25.04 -20.62
C LYS A 164 -32.34 -23.94 -20.28
N THR A 165 -31.05 -24.20 -20.45
CA THR A 165 -29.98 -23.33 -19.96
C THR A 165 -29.31 -22.55 -21.10
N ILE A 166 -28.60 -21.48 -20.76
CA ILE A 166 -27.67 -20.85 -21.69
C ILE A 166 -26.28 -21.42 -21.40
N THR A 167 -25.68 -22.07 -22.40
CA THR A 167 -24.39 -22.75 -22.22
C THR A 167 -23.32 -22.11 -23.09
N SER A 168 -22.20 -21.77 -22.46
CA SER A 168 -20.99 -21.32 -23.14
C SER A 168 -19.86 -22.30 -22.83
N ILE A 169 -19.12 -22.70 -23.87
CA ILE A 169 -17.99 -23.62 -23.76
C ILE A 169 -16.73 -22.85 -24.15
N ILE A 170 -15.77 -22.78 -23.22
CA ILE A 170 -14.47 -22.16 -23.45
C ILE A 170 -13.46 -23.27 -23.74
N ILE A 171 -12.77 -23.15 -24.87
CA ILE A 171 -11.77 -24.12 -25.30
C ILE A 171 -10.39 -23.50 -25.11
N THR A 172 -9.56 -24.13 -24.28
CA THR A 172 -8.19 -23.69 -24.02
C THR A 172 -7.23 -24.55 -24.82
N LEU A 173 -6.32 -23.91 -25.57
CA LEU A 173 -5.37 -24.58 -26.46
C LEU A 173 -3.94 -24.27 -26.03
N SER A 174 -3.02 -25.20 -26.28
CA SER A 174 -1.60 -25.01 -26.04
C SER A 174 -0.82 -25.15 -27.34
N PRO A 175 0.03 -24.19 -27.71
CA PRO A 175 0.81 -24.26 -28.94
C PRO A 175 1.87 -25.38 -28.92
N ALA A 176 2.11 -26.02 -27.78
CA ALA A 176 3.15 -27.03 -27.60
C ALA A 176 2.73 -28.46 -27.98
N ASN A 177 1.43 -28.74 -28.16
CA ASN A 177 0.94 -30.07 -28.47
C ASN A 177 -0.14 -30.02 -29.57
N GLU A 178 0.30 -30.27 -30.81
CA GLU A 178 -0.53 -30.17 -32.02
C GLU A 178 -1.66 -31.21 -32.04
N ALA A 179 -1.40 -32.45 -31.64
CA ALA A 179 -2.38 -33.54 -31.68
C ALA A 179 -3.53 -33.32 -30.67
N GLU A 180 -3.21 -32.88 -29.45
CA GLU A 180 -4.21 -32.53 -28.43
C GLU A 180 -4.97 -31.25 -28.81
N THR A 181 -4.29 -30.28 -29.41
CA THR A 181 -4.92 -29.05 -29.91
C THR A 181 -5.95 -29.35 -31.00
N LEU A 182 -5.61 -30.20 -31.97
CA LEU A 182 -6.53 -30.63 -33.01
C LEU A 182 -7.75 -31.36 -32.43
N SER A 183 -7.52 -32.31 -31.53
CA SER A 183 -8.60 -33.06 -30.85
C SER A 183 -9.55 -32.14 -30.07
N THR A 184 -9.00 -31.13 -29.39
CA THR A 184 -9.77 -30.14 -28.63
C THR A 184 -10.55 -29.19 -29.55
N LEU A 185 -9.97 -28.78 -30.67
CA LEU A 185 -10.64 -27.98 -31.71
C LEU A 185 -11.79 -28.74 -32.37
N GLU A 186 -11.61 -30.01 -32.69
CA GLU A 186 -12.67 -30.87 -33.23
C GLU A 186 -13.82 -31.07 -32.24
N TYR A 187 -13.49 -31.23 -30.95
CA TYR A 187 -14.50 -31.28 -29.89
C TYR A 187 -15.30 -29.98 -29.83
N GLY A 188 -14.62 -28.83 -29.87
CA GLY A 188 -15.26 -27.52 -29.92
C GLY A 188 -16.14 -27.29 -31.13
N HIS A 189 -15.65 -27.71 -32.30
CA HIS A 189 -16.38 -27.62 -33.56
C HIS A 189 -17.69 -28.41 -33.48
N ARG A 190 -17.67 -29.63 -32.92
CA ARG A 190 -18.88 -30.41 -32.65
C ARG A 190 -19.80 -29.70 -31.66
N ALA A 191 -19.28 -29.26 -30.52
CA ALA A 191 -20.09 -28.65 -29.47
C ALA A 191 -20.83 -27.37 -29.94
N ARG A 192 -20.31 -26.64 -30.94
CA ARG A 192 -20.98 -25.49 -31.56
C ARG A 192 -22.33 -25.85 -32.19
N SER A 193 -22.51 -27.08 -32.66
CA SER A 193 -23.74 -27.53 -33.32
C SER A 193 -24.86 -27.94 -32.36
N LEU A 194 -24.66 -27.82 -31.05
CA LEU A 194 -25.69 -28.09 -30.04
C LEU A 194 -26.85 -27.09 -30.16
N LYS A 195 -28.06 -27.63 -30.32
CA LYS A 195 -29.29 -26.84 -30.36
C LYS A 195 -29.89 -26.76 -28.96
N ILE A 196 -29.68 -25.62 -28.29
CA ILE A 196 -30.20 -25.38 -26.95
C ILE A 196 -31.37 -24.39 -27.03
N ARG A 197 -32.42 -24.62 -26.23
CA ARG A 197 -33.59 -23.73 -26.11
C ARG A 197 -33.67 -23.22 -24.68
N PRO A 198 -33.08 -22.05 -24.37
CA PRO A 198 -33.14 -21.51 -23.03
C PRO A 198 -34.58 -21.09 -22.67
N GLU A 199 -35.02 -21.40 -21.45
CA GLU A 199 -36.32 -20.99 -20.93
C GLU A 199 -36.14 -20.20 -19.62
N ILE A 200 -37.10 -19.33 -19.30
CA ILE A 200 -37.06 -18.54 -18.06
C ILE A 200 -37.56 -19.42 -16.91
N ASN A 201 -36.68 -19.64 -15.92
CA ASN A 201 -37.02 -20.37 -14.70
C ASN A 201 -37.87 -19.49 -13.75
N GLN A 202 -39.17 -19.37 -14.02
CA GLN A 202 -40.14 -18.78 -13.09
C GLN A 202 -40.79 -19.88 -12.26
N LEU A 203 -40.65 -19.81 -10.94
CA LEU A 203 -41.28 -20.71 -9.99
C LEU A 203 -42.31 -19.92 -9.20
N SER A 204 -43.60 -20.15 -9.41
CA SER A 204 -44.60 -19.70 -8.44
C SER A 204 -44.51 -20.58 -7.20
N SER A 205 -44.22 -19.96 -6.05
CA SER A 205 -44.17 -20.67 -4.77
C SER A 205 -45.50 -21.32 -4.38
N LYS A 206 -46.63 -20.81 -4.89
CA LYS A 206 -47.95 -21.41 -4.61
C LYS A 206 -48.28 -22.53 -5.58
N ASP A 207 -47.85 -22.47 -6.83
CA ASP A 207 -48.10 -23.55 -7.79
C ASP A 207 -47.30 -24.80 -7.42
N VAL A 208 -46.03 -24.64 -7.02
CA VAL A 208 -45.20 -25.74 -6.50
C VAL A 208 -45.79 -26.33 -5.21
N ALA A 209 -46.25 -25.48 -4.28
CA ALA A 209 -46.88 -25.96 -3.04
C ALA A 209 -48.19 -26.70 -3.31
N ARG A 210 -49.01 -26.20 -4.25
CA ARG A 210 -50.26 -26.83 -4.66
C ARG A 210 -50.00 -28.18 -5.34
N GLU A 211 -49.04 -28.24 -6.25
CA GLU A 211 -48.65 -29.47 -6.95
C GLU A 211 -48.15 -30.54 -5.96
N TYR A 212 -47.30 -30.16 -5.00
CA TYR A 212 -46.88 -31.09 -3.94
C TYR A 212 -48.04 -31.53 -3.05
N LEU A 213 -48.97 -30.64 -2.70
CA LEU A 213 -50.15 -30.98 -1.90
C LEU A 213 -51.10 -31.91 -2.66
N ASP A 214 -51.28 -31.70 -3.96
CA ASP A 214 -52.11 -32.52 -4.82
C ASP A 214 -51.48 -33.90 -5.07
N GLU A 215 -50.15 -33.97 -5.23
CA GLU A 215 -49.44 -35.25 -5.33
C GLU A 215 -49.51 -36.02 -3.99
N ILE A 216 -49.34 -35.34 -2.84
CA ILE A 216 -49.55 -35.96 -1.52
C ILE A 216 -50.99 -36.48 -1.40
N ARG A 217 -51.98 -35.73 -1.87
CA ARG A 217 -53.39 -36.15 -1.85
C ARG A 217 -53.62 -37.37 -2.75
N ARG A 218 -53.06 -37.38 -3.96
CA ARG A 218 -53.16 -38.50 -4.90
C ARG A 218 -52.51 -39.77 -4.35
N LEU A 219 -51.29 -39.65 -3.83
CA LEU A 219 -50.58 -40.78 -3.22
C LEU A 219 -51.32 -41.35 -2.01
N ARG A 220 -51.96 -40.49 -1.21
CA ARG A 220 -52.84 -40.92 -0.11
C ARG A 220 -54.10 -41.64 -0.64
N GLN A 221 -54.74 -41.12 -1.69
CA GLN A 221 -55.90 -41.77 -2.32
C GLN A 221 -55.55 -43.11 -2.97
N GLU A 222 -54.40 -43.23 -3.65
CA GLU A 222 -53.92 -44.51 -4.18
C GLU A 222 -53.65 -45.54 -3.07
N LEU A 223 -53.14 -45.07 -1.93
CA LEU A 223 -52.91 -45.89 -0.75
C LEU A 223 -54.24 -46.37 -0.15
N ASP A 224 -55.24 -45.49 -0.07
CA ASP A 224 -56.56 -45.79 0.50
C ASP A 224 -57.43 -46.64 -0.44
N ALA A 225 -57.40 -46.41 -1.76
CA ALA A 225 -58.06 -47.26 -2.75
C ALA A 225 -57.47 -48.68 -2.77
N LYS A 226 -56.16 -48.83 -2.53
CA LYS A 226 -55.53 -50.14 -2.31
C LYS A 226 -55.97 -50.80 -1.01
N ARG A 227 -56.40 -50.03 0.00
CA ARG A 227 -56.92 -50.55 1.27
C ARG A 227 -58.40 -50.93 1.19
N GLU A 228 -59.20 -50.27 0.36
CA GLU A 228 -60.62 -50.58 0.17
C GLU A 228 -60.88 -51.83 -0.70
N LEU A 229 -59.95 -52.19 -1.58
CA LEU A 229 -60.06 -53.38 -2.44
C LEU A 229 -59.98 -54.70 -1.64
N ASP A 230 -59.36 -54.69 -0.47
CA ASP A 230 -59.26 -55.82 0.45
C ASP A 230 -60.21 -55.60 1.64
N GLY A 231 -61.46 -56.05 1.50
CA GLY A 231 -62.52 -55.87 2.50
C GLY A 231 -62.11 -56.28 3.93
N ILE A 232 -62.24 -55.33 4.85
CA ILE A 232 -61.70 -55.39 6.22
C ILE A 232 -62.70 -56.10 7.17
N PRO A 233 -62.36 -57.23 7.81
CA PRO A 233 -63.21 -57.92 8.78
C PRO A 233 -63.57 -57.06 10.01
N TYR A 234 -64.72 -57.35 10.66
CA TYR A 234 -65.26 -56.59 11.80
C TYR A 234 -64.27 -56.42 12.98
N SER A 235 -63.35 -57.36 13.19
CA SER A 235 -62.27 -57.24 14.18
C SER A 235 -61.30 -56.11 13.85
N GLN A 236 -60.98 -55.88 12.57
CA GLN A 236 -60.17 -54.75 12.13
C GLN A 236 -60.94 -53.42 12.18
N TYR A 237 -62.27 -53.39 12.05
CA TYR A 237 -63.06 -52.14 12.23
C TYR A 237 -62.95 -51.56 13.65
N ILE A 238 -63.00 -52.41 14.68
CA ILE A 238 -62.79 -51.99 16.08
C ILE A 238 -61.36 -51.46 16.28
N THR A 239 -60.36 -52.14 15.71
CA THR A 239 -58.96 -51.68 15.74
C THR A 239 -58.83 -50.31 15.04
N LEU A 240 -59.49 -50.12 13.90
CA LEU A 240 -59.46 -48.89 13.13
C LEU A 240 -60.14 -47.73 13.89
N LYS A 241 -61.27 -47.99 14.57
CA LYS A 241 -61.95 -47.00 15.40
C LYS A 241 -61.07 -46.52 16.56
N ASN A 242 -60.38 -47.45 17.23
CA ASN A 242 -59.43 -47.13 18.31
C ASN A 242 -58.21 -46.35 17.76
N GLN A 243 -57.69 -46.74 16.59
CA GLN A 243 -56.64 -45.98 15.90
C GLN A 243 -57.10 -44.58 15.51
N MET A 244 -58.35 -44.41 15.08
CA MET A 244 -58.89 -43.11 14.68
C MET A 244 -59.08 -42.17 15.89
N THR A 245 -59.51 -42.70 17.04
CA THR A 245 -59.54 -41.93 18.29
C THR A 245 -58.13 -41.52 18.71
N LEU A 246 -57.14 -42.42 18.61
CA LEU A 246 -55.75 -42.11 18.90
C LEU A 246 -55.18 -41.04 17.95
N VAL A 247 -55.48 -41.13 16.65
CA VAL A 247 -55.07 -40.13 15.65
C VAL A 247 -55.70 -38.77 15.96
N GLN A 248 -56.96 -38.73 16.39
CA GLN A 248 -57.60 -37.47 16.78
C GLN A 248 -56.92 -36.85 18.00
N THR A 249 -56.64 -37.63 19.05
CA THR A 249 -55.94 -37.12 20.25
C THR A 249 -54.50 -36.67 19.93
N LEU A 250 -53.82 -37.38 19.02
CA LEU A 250 -52.51 -36.97 18.51
C LEU A 250 -52.60 -35.68 17.68
N SER A 251 -53.65 -35.51 16.88
CA SER A 251 -53.88 -34.29 16.10
C SER A 251 -54.11 -33.08 17.01
N ASP A 252 -54.94 -33.22 18.04
CA ASP A 252 -55.23 -32.14 18.99
C ASP A 252 -53.97 -31.74 19.80
N ASN A 253 -53.18 -32.73 20.22
CA ASN A 253 -51.88 -32.49 20.87
C ASN A 253 -50.87 -31.82 19.93
N ASN A 254 -50.82 -32.22 18.67
CA ASN A 254 -49.93 -31.61 17.68
C ASN A 254 -50.37 -30.17 17.36
N GLN A 255 -51.68 -29.89 17.33
CA GLN A 255 -52.21 -28.55 17.15
C GLN A 255 -51.84 -27.63 18.32
N ALA A 256 -51.94 -28.12 19.57
CA ALA A 256 -51.51 -27.36 20.74
C ALA A 256 -50.00 -27.07 20.71
N LYS A 257 -49.17 -28.03 20.27
CA LYS A 257 -47.73 -27.82 20.08
C LYS A 257 -47.42 -26.81 18.96
N LEU A 258 -48.16 -26.88 17.85
CA LEU A 258 -48.02 -25.92 16.74
C LEU A 258 -48.29 -24.49 17.22
N ASN A 259 -49.39 -24.27 17.93
CA ASN A 259 -49.74 -22.95 18.47
C ASN A 259 -48.67 -22.42 19.44
N ASN A 260 -48.09 -23.29 20.28
CA ASN A 260 -47.04 -22.90 21.22
C ASN A 260 -45.73 -22.55 20.49
N ASN A 261 -45.37 -23.33 19.47
CA ASN A 261 -44.23 -23.04 18.61
C ASN A 261 -44.41 -21.75 17.81
N GLU A 262 -45.62 -21.45 17.32
CA GLU A 262 -45.93 -20.18 16.64
C GLU A 262 -45.73 -18.98 17.57
N GLN A 263 -46.21 -19.05 18.81
CA GLN A 263 -45.97 -17.99 19.80
C GLN A 263 -44.47 -17.79 20.08
N GLN A 264 -43.71 -18.89 20.15
CA GLN A 264 -42.28 -18.83 20.39
C GLN A 264 -41.52 -18.26 19.18
N ILE A 265 -41.94 -18.59 17.95
CA ILE A 265 -41.42 -17.98 16.72
C ILE A 265 -41.67 -16.46 16.71
N ASP A 266 -42.87 -16.01 17.11
CA ASP A 266 -43.20 -14.59 17.18
C ASP A 266 -42.40 -13.82 18.25
N GLN A 267 -42.04 -14.49 19.35
CA GLN A 267 -41.12 -13.93 20.35
C GLN A 267 -39.71 -13.77 19.77
N TYR A 268 -39.17 -14.82 19.16
CA TYR A 268 -37.84 -14.76 18.54
C TYR A 268 -37.78 -13.76 17.39
N ARG A 269 -38.83 -13.62 16.58
CA ARG A 269 -38.91 -12.59 15.54
C ARG A 269 -38.77 -11.18 16.12
N ARG A 270 -39.50 -10.86 17.19
CA ARG A 270 -39.40 -9.57 17.86
C ARG A 270 -38.01 -9.30 18.44
N GLU A 271 -37.37 -10.32 18.99
CA GLU A 271 -36.00 -10.21 19.50
C GLU A 271 -34.99 -9.96 18.36
N VAL A 272 -35.11 -10.69 17.25
CA VAL A 272 -34.28 -10.48 16.05
C VAL A 272 -34.46 -9.08 15.48
N ASP A 273 -35.70 -8.57 15.42
CA ASP A 273 -35.96 -7.22 14.92
C ASP A 273 -35.38 -6.15 15.85
N SER A 274 -35.46 -6.33 17.16
CA SER A 274 -34.83 -5.45 18.15
C SER A 274 -33.30 -5.43 18.01
N LEU A 275 -32.67 -6.60 17.89
CA LEU A 275 -31.22 -6.72 17.68
C LEU A 275 -30.77 -6.11 16.35
N ARG A 276 -31.54 -6.29 15.28
CA ARG A 276 -31.28 -5.67 13.98
C ARG A 276 -31.34 -4.14 14.06
N GLN A 277 -32.31 -3.60 14.80
CA GLN A 277 -32.41 -2.16 15.00
C GLN A 277 -31.20 -1.63 15.78
N GLN A 278 -30.80 -2.29 16.87
CA GLN A 278 -29.60 -1.92 17.63
C GLN A 278 -28.33 -1.97 16.77
N LEU A 279 -28.16 -3.02 15.98
CA LEU A 279 -27.02 -3.17 15.06
C LEU A 279 -26.99 -2.03 14.03
N THR A 280 -28.15 -1.66 13.50
CA THR A 280 -28.27 -0.57 12.51
C THR A 280 -27.87 0.78 13.13
N THR A 281 -28.34 1.08 14.33
CA THR A 281 -27.95 2.30 15.06
C THR A 281 -26.45 2.31 15.33
N GLN A 282 -25.89 1.21 15.82
CA GLN A 282 -24.46 1.11 16.10
C GLN A 282 -23.60 1.27 14.83
N GLN A 283 -24.05 0.73 13.69
CA GLN A 283 -23.39 0.91 12.40
C GLN A 283 -23.44 2.38 11.94
N GLN A 284 -24.57 3.06 12.16
CA GLN A 284 -24.72 4.47 11.80
C GLN A 284 -23.82 5.37 12.66
N ASP A 285 -23.76 5.13 13.97
CA ASP A 285 -22.88 5.87 14.89
C ASP A 285 -21.41 5.68 14.53
N PHE A 286 -20.99 4.42 14.30
CA PHE A 286 -19.63 4.12 13.87
C PHE A 286 -19.28 4.82 12.54
N ARG A 287 -20.22 4.85 11.59
CA ARG A 287 -20.02 5.53 10.30
C ARG A 287 -19.87 7.03 10.48
N SER A 288 -20.63 7.64 11.38
CA SER A 288 -20.50 9.08 11.71
C SER A 288 -19.12 9.38 12.32
N GLU A 289 -18.68 8.61 13.31
CA GLU A 289 -17.36 8.78 13.94
C GLU A 289 -16.22 8.59 12.93
N MET A 290 -16.36 7.63 12.01
CA MET A 290 -15.37 7.37 10.97
C MET A 290 -15.25 8.51 9.96
N ASN A 291 -16.36 9.20 9.65
CA ASN A 291 -16.35 10.38 8.79
C ASN A 291 -15.69 11.58 9.50
N GLU A 292 -16.02 11.82 10.78
CA GLU A 292 -15.39 12.89 11.57
C GLU A 292 -13.87 12.68 11.68
N ARG A 293 -13.42 11.46 11.96
CA ARG A 293 -11.99 11.11 12.00
C ARG A 293 -11.29 11.33 10.64
N LYS A 294 -11.97 11.06 9.52
CA LYS A 294 -11.42 11.32 8.17
C LYS A 294 -11.22 12.82 7.92
N GLU A 295 -12.18 13.65 8.33
CA GLU A 295 -12.06 15.11 8.20
C GLU A 295 -10.90 15.66 9.05
N ILE A 296 -10.77 15.19 10.30
CA ILE A 296 -9.66 15.56 11.17
C ILE A 296 -8.31 15.14 10.57
N LEU A 297 -8.22 13.93 10.00
CA LEU A 297 -7.00 13.45 9.34
C LEU A 297 -6.64 14.29 8.11
N ALA A 298 -7.63 14.69 7.31
CA ALA A 298 -7.40 15.56 6.15
C ALA A 298 -6.87 16.94 6.58
N LEU A 299 -7.47 17.53 7.63
CA LEU A 299 -7.01 18.81 8.19
C LEU A 299 -5.59 18.71 8.76
N ASN A 300 -5.29 17.65 9.51
CA ASN A 300 -3.96 17.43 10.08
C ASN A 300 -2.89 17.25 8.99
N ARG A 301 -3.24 16.57 7.88
CA ARG A 301 -2.34 16.43 6.73
C ARG A 301 -2.02 17.79 6.11
N TYR A 302 -3.04 18.62 5.89
CA TYR A 302 -2.84 19.98 5.37
C TYR A 302 -1.92 20.81 6.28
N ARG A 303 -2.16 20.78 7.60
CA ARG A 303 -1.31 21.48 8.58
C ARG A 303 0.12 20.97 8.61
N TYR A 304 0.32 19.67 8.41
CA TYR A 304 1.66 19.08 8.35
C TYR A 304 2.43 19.56 7.11
N ASP A 305 1.77 19.60 5.95
CA ASP A 305 2.39 20.09 4.71
C ASP A 305 2.79 21.57 4.83
N GLU A 306 1.95 22.40 5.46
CA GLU A 306 2.26 23.80 5.74
C GLU A 306 3.48 23.94 6.69
N LEU A 307 3.54 23.12 7.74
CA LEU A 307 4.66 23.10 8.68
C LEU A 307 5.98 22.72 8.00
N VAL A 308 5.94 21.73 7.10
CA VAL A 308 7.10 21.31 6.30
C VAL A 308 7.58 22.47 5.41
N GLN A 309 6.68 23.19 4.76
CA GLN A 309 7.06 24.36 3.94
C GLN A 309 7.71 25.46 4.77
N ILE A 310 7.15 25.79 5.94
CA ILE A 310 7.72 26.78 6.86
C ILE A 310 9.12 26.33 7.32
N THR A 311 9.28 25.06 7.67
CA THR A 311 10.55 24.49 8.14
C THR A 311 11.62 24.56 7.04
N ASN A 312 11.27 24.23 5.80
CA ASN A 312 12.18 24.34 4.65
C ASN A 312 12.59 25.79 4.40
N LYS A 313 11.66 26.74 4.46
CA LYS A 313 11.99 28.18 4.36
C LYS A 313 12.95 28.61 5.46
N ALA A 314 12.70 28.22 6.70
CA ALA A 314 13.60 28.51 7.82
C ALA A 314 14.99 27.88 7.63
N LEU A 315 15.07 26.67 7.09
CA LEU A 315 16.33 25.98 6.80
C LEU A 315 17.15 26.75 5.76
N THR A 316 16.53 27.14 4.64
CA THR A 316 17.20 27.92 3.58
C THR A 316 17.68 29.29 4.09
N PHE A 317 16.87 29.96 4.92
CA PHE A 317 17.28 31.21 5.55
C PHE A 317 18.48 31.02 6.48
N ARG A 318 18.46 29.96 7.30
CA ARG A 318 19.58 29.62 8.18
C ARG A 318 20.87 29.38 7.39
N GLU A 319 20.80 28.67 6.26
CA GLU A 319 21.96 28.46 5.37
C GLU A 319 22.53 29.77 4.82
N GLN A 320 21.66 30.70 4.40
CA GLN A 320 22.08 32.04 3.96
C GLN A 320 22.79 32.82 5.07
N VAL A 321 22.28 32.76 6.30
CA VAL A 321 22.90 33.40 7.47
C VAL A 321 24.29 32.80 7.74
N VAL A 322 24.42 31.47 7.71
CA VAL A 322 25.71 30.79 7.92
C VAL A 322 26.73 31.18 6.83
N ASN A 323 26.33 31.21 5.56
CA ASN A 323 27.20 31.62 4.47
C ASN A 323 27.67 33.07 4.63
N THR A 324 26.76 33.96 5.02
CA THR A 324 27.08 35.38 5.28
C THR A 324 28.07 35.52 6.44
N MET A 325 27.89 34.73 7.50
CA MET A 325 28.83 34.70 8.64
C MET A 325 30.23 34.23 8.24
N GLN A 326 30.34 33.23 7.35
CA GLN A 326 31.64 32.76 6.84
C GLN A 326 32.33 33.81 5.96
N GLN A 327 31.58 34.56 5.15
CA GLN A 327 32.13 35.66 4.37
C GLN A 327 32.64 36.79 5.27
N LEU A 328 31.87 37.13 6.31
CA LEU A 328 32.26 38.12 7.32
C LEU A 328 33.51 37.71 8.09
N SER A 329 33.62 36.43 8.50
CA SER A 329 34.82 35.94 9.20
C SER A 329 36.05 35.96 8.30
N SER A 330 35.91 35.59 7.03
CA SER A 330 36.98 35.66 6.04
C SER A 330 37.44 37.10 5.84
N THR A 331 36.50 38.03 5.63
CA THR A 331 36.78 39.47 5.50
C THR A 331 37.48 40.02 6.74
N ARG A 332 36.99 39.66 7.93
CA ARG A 332 37.60 40.05 9.21
C ARG A 332 39.06 39.57 9.31
N SER A 333 39.33 38.32 8.91
CA SER A 333 40.70 37.78 8.91
C SER A 333 41.62 38.58 7.97
N THR A 334 41.17 38.84 6.74
CA THR A 334 41.94 39.62 5.76
C THR A 334 42.19 41.04 6.26
N SER A 335 41.18 41.71 6.81
CA SER A 335 41.34 43.04 7.41
C SER A 335 42.31 43.04 8.57
N SER A 336 42.28 42.01 9.45
CA SER A 336 43.23 41.88 10.55
C SER A 336 44.67 41.77 10.04
N THR A 337 44.91 40.91 9.05
CA THR A 337 46.25 40.74 8.46
C THR A 337 46.76 42.02 7.79
N LEU A 338 45.87 42.79 7.16
CA LEU A 338 46.23 44.06 6.54
C LEU A 338 46.57 45.12 7.58
N ILE A 339 45.81 45.19 8.68
CA ILE A 339 46.11 46.10 9.81
C ILE A 339 47.46 45.73 10.44
N GLU A 340 47.74 44.45 10.66
CA GLU A 340 49.04 43.99 11.18
C GLU A 340 50.19 44.39 10.25
N HIS A 341 50.00 44.29 8.92
CA HIS A 341 51.00 44.73 7.94
C HIS A 341 51.25 46.24 8.03
N TYR A 342 50.18 47.06 8.05
CA TYR A 342 50.32 48.51 8.19
C TYR A 342 50.98 48.94 9.50
N ILE A 343 50.68 48.26 10.62
CA ILE A 343 51.35 48.52 11.89
C ILE A 343 52.86 48.25 11.77
N LYS A 344 53.23 47.14 11.13
CA LYS A 344 54.63 46.77 10.93
C LYS A 344 55.37 47.75 10.03
N ASP A 345 54.73 48.22 8.96
CA ASP A 345 55.30 49.23 8.06
C ASP A 345 55.51 50.57 8.79
N CYS A 346 54.51 51.03 9.55
CA CYS A 346 54.63 52.23 10.39
C CYS A 346 55.75 52.12 11.41
N GLN A 347 55.93 50.95 12.05
CA GLN A 347 57.04 50.68 12.96
C GLN A 347 58.39 50.75 12.24
N SER A 348 58.52 50.09 11.08
CA SER A 348 59.77 50.11 10.29
C SER A 348 60.14 51.52 9.80
N ILE A 349 59.15 52.33 9.42
CA ILE A 349 59.35 53.74 9.07
C ILE A 349 59.78 54.53 10.30
N GLY A 350 59.12 54.32 11.44
CA GLY A 350 59.47 54.93 12.72
C GLY A 350 60.92 54.66 13.12
N ASP A 351 61.35 53.39 13.08
CA ASP A 351 62.71 52.97 13.38
C ASP A 351 63.73 53.63 12.42
N SER A 352 63.42 53.66 11.12
CA SER A 352 64.26 54.30 10.10
C SER A 352 64.41 55.80 10.33
N LEU A 353 63.31 56.49 10.67
CA LEU A 353 63.31 57.90 11.03
C LEU A 353 64.12 58.15 12.31
N GLN A 354 63.96 57.30 13.33
CA GLN A 354 64.73 57.40 14.56
C GLN A 354 66.23 57.26 14.31
N VAL A 355 66.66 56.28 13.52
CA VAL A 355 68.07 56.11 13.10
C VAL A 355 68.57 57.34 12.35
N ASN A 356 67.78 57.88 11.41
CA ASN A 356 68.15 59.07 10.66
C ASN A 356 68.27 60.31 11.57
N VAL A 357 67.35 60.51 12.51
CA VAL A 357 67.41 61.61 13.49
C VAL A 357 68.64 61.48 14.37
N GLN A 358 68.95 60.28 14.86
CA GLN A 358 70.17 60.04 15.64
C GLN A 358 71.43 60.36 14.84
N ARG A 359 71.51 59.93 13.57
CA ARG A 359 72.63 60.25 12.69
C ARG A 359 72.80 61.75 12.47
N ILE A 360 71.71 62.45 12.12
CA ILE A 360 71.72 63.91 11.93
C ILE A 360 72.15 64.63 13.22
N THR A 361 71.67 64.16 14.37
CA THR A 361 72.03 64.73 15.68
C THR A 361 73.54 64.59 15.95
N GLU A 362 74.11 63.42 15.63
CA GLU A 362 75.55 63.18 15.78
C GLU A 362 76.38 63.99 14.76
N ASP A 363 75.93 64.11 13.51
CA ASP A 363 76.55 64.96 12.50
C ASP A 363 76.56 66.43 12.94
N ILE A 364 75.46 66.95 13.49
CA ILE A 364 75.40 68.31 14.05
C ILE A 364 76.37 68.44 15.23
N ARG A 365 76.42 67.46 16.12
CA ARG A 365 77.32 67.47 17.28
C ARG A 365 78.79 67.52 16.85
N THR A 366 79.17 66.70 15.87
CA THR A 366 80.53 66.67 15.33
C THR A 366 80.88 68.00 14.63
N MET A 367 79.98 68.56 13.82
CA MET A 367 80.17 69.90 13.24
C MET A 367 80.33 70.99 14.30
N PHE A 368 79.49 71.00 15.34
CA PHE A 368 79.59 71.97 16.43
C PHE A 368 80.92 71.86 17.16
N SER A 369 81.40 70.64 17.41
CA SER A 369 82.72 70.40 18.01
C SER A 369 83.86 70.93 17.12
N ALA A 370 83.76 70.77 15.80
CA ALA A 370 84.73 71.28 14.84
C ALA A 370 84.73 72.82 14.79
N CYS A 371 83.54 73.44 14.79
CA CYS A 371 83.38 74.88 14.86
C CYS A 371 83.98 75.45 16.16
N ASN A 372 83.67 74.85 17.31
CA ASN A 372 84.26 75.26 18.60
C ASN A 372 85.78 75.14 18.62
N ARG A 373 86.36 74.09 18.02
CA ARG A 373 87.82 73.99 17.86
C ARG A 373 88.37 75.12 17.00
N SER A 374 87.72 75.44 15.89
CA SER A 374 88.13 76.54 15.00
C SER A 374 88.04 77.90 15.68
N VAL A 375 86.97 78.16 16.44
CA VAL A 375 86.80 79.39 17.23
C VAL A 375 87.87 79.47 18.32
N GLY A 376 88.14 78.36 19.01
CA GLY A 376 89.23 78.26 19.99
C GLY A 376 90.60 78.58 19.38
N GLN A 377 90.90 78.03 18.21
CA GLN A 377 92.13 78.35 17.47
C GLN A 377 92.21 79.84 17.09
N ALA A 378 91.12 80.43 16.61
CA ALA A 378 91.06 81.85 16.29
C ALA A 378 91.27 82.76 17.51
N LEU A 379 90.73 82.39 18.67
CA LEU A 379 90.96 83.07 19.95
C LEU A 379 92.44 83.02 20.37
N VAL A 380 93.09 81.87 20.23
CA VAL A 380 94.54 81.72 20.51
C VAL A 380 95.35 82.62 19.59
N ILE A 381 95.05 82.63 18.28
CA ILE A 381 95.72 83.51 17.30
C ILE A 381 95.51 84.97 17.67
N SER A 382 94.28 85.40 17.97
CA SER A 382 93.95 86.77 18.37
C SER A 382 94.71 87.20 19.63
N THR A 383 94.77 86.32 20.64
CA THR A 383 95.52 86.57 21.88
C THR A 383 97.02 86.75 21.61
N ASN A 384 97.59 85.91 20.74
CA ASN A 384 99.00 86.00 20.35
C ASN A 384 99.29 87.30 19.57
N ILE A 385 98.44 87.69 18.62
CA ILE A 385 98.54 88.98 17.93
C ILE A 385 98.44 90.13 18.94
N GLY A 386 97.51 90.07 19.90
CA GLY A 386 97.39 91.08 20.96
C GLY A 386 98.66 91.21 21.81
N GLN A 387 99.29 90.10 22.20
CA GLN A 387 100.57 90.08 22.90
C GLN A 387 101.71 90.67 22.05
N GLN A 388 101.75 90.35 20.76
CA GLN A 388 102.73 90.91 19.83
C GLN A 388 102.57 92.43 19.68
N ILE A 389 101.33 92.93 19.54
CA ILE A 389 101.04 94.37 19.49
C ILE A 389 101.45 95.05 20.79
N HIS A 390 101.17 94.45 21.96
CA HIS A 390 101.58 95.01 23.24
C HIS A 390 103.12 95.11 23.34
N THR A 391 103.82 94.05 22.93
CA THR A 391 105.30 94.02 22.87
C THR A 391 105.83 95.08 21.92
N LEU A 392 105.19 95.28 20.76
CA LEU A 392 105.57 96.32 19.80
C LEU A 392 105.36 97.72 20.38
N ASN A 393 104.23 97.97 21.05
CA ASN A 393 103.95 99.25 21.70
C ASN A 393 104.99 99.57 22.80
N GLU A 394 105.38 98.59 23.60
CA GLU A 394 106.45 98.75 24.60
C GLU A 394 107.80 99.09 23.92
N LYS A 395 108.14 98.41 22.81
CA LYS A 395 109.34 98.76 22.02
C LYS A 395 109.28 100.18 21.44
N VAL A 396 108.14 100.58 20.87
CA VAL A 396 107.94 101.94 20.34
C VAL A 396 108.07 102.97 21.45
N ARG A 397 107.46 102.73 22.62
CA ARG A 397 107.58 103.60 23.79
C ARG A 397 109.03 103.71 24.26
N ALA A 398 109.78 102.61 24.28
CA ALA A 398 111.20 102.63 24.61
C ALA A 398 112.02 103.47 23.61
N VAL A 399 111.77 103.34 22.30
CA VAL A 399 112.42 104.15 21.27
C VAL A 399 112.08 105.62 21.41
N LEU A 400 110.80 105.96 21.65
CA LEU A 400 110.37 107.34 21.87
C LEU A 400 111.00 107.92 23.13
N SER A 401 111.10 107.14 24.22
CA SER A 401 111.79 107.57 25.44
C SER A 401 113.27 107.84 25.18
N LEU A 402 113.94 106.97 24.43
CA LEU A 402 115.36 107.14 24.06
C LEU A 402 115.56 108.37 23.18
N ALA A 403 114.67 108.58 22.21
CA ALA A 403 114.68 109.77 21.36
C ALA A 403 114.46 111.04 22.19
N PHE A 404 113.52 111.02 23.14
CA PHE A 404 113.28 112.15 24.04
C PHE A 404 114.48 112.44 24.94
N GLN A 405 115.14 111.39 25.46
CA GLN A 405 116.39 111.52 26.20
C GLN A 405 117.48 112.16 25.34
N ASN A 406 117.70 111.66 24.13
CA ASN A 406 118.69 112.21 23.20
C ASN A 406 118.38 113.67 22.83
N PHE A 407 117.12 114.01 22.57
CA PHE A 407 116.71 115.40 22.34
C PHE A 407 116.97 116.27 23.56
N HIS A 408 116.73 115.75 24.78
CA HIS A 408 117.02 116.47 26.00
C HIS A 408 118.53 116.70 26.20
N THR A 409 119.36 115.70 25.90
CA THR A 409 120.82 115.82 25.92
C THR A 409 121.32 116.84 24.90
N ILE A 410 120.84 116.78 23.65
CA ILE A 410 121.16 117.77 22.61
C ILE A 410 120.71 119.17 23.02
N PHE A 411 119.54 119.30 23.67
CA PHE A 411 119.06 120.58 24.17
C PHE A 411 119.93 121.14 25.30
N GLU A 412 120.41 120.29 26.22
CA GLU A 412 121.38 120.72 27.25
C GLU A 412 122.73 121.11 26.66
N GLU A 413 123.24 120.37 25.66
CA GLU A 413 124.48 120.72 24.95
C GLU A 413 124.35 122.07 24.22
N LEU A 414 123.22 122.31 23.53
CA LEU A 414 122.93 123.59 22.89
C LEU A 414 122.81 124.74 23.89
N ASN A 415 122.24 124.50 25.08
CA ASN A 415 122.16 125.51 26.13
C ASN A 415 123.55 125.84 26.71
N ASN A 416 124.44 124.86 26.81
CA ASN A 416 125.84 125.08 27.20
C ASN A 416 126.62 125.89 26.14
N VAL A 417 126.35 125.67 24.85
CA VAL A 417 126.94 126.48 23.76
C VAL A 417 126.39 127.92 23.77
N HIS A 418 125.09 128.10 24.04
CA HIS A 418 124.48 129.44 24.13
C HIS A 418 125.10 130.30 25.23
N ASN A 419 125.47 129.70 26.37
CA ASN A 419 126.11 130.41 27.47
C ASN A 419 127.59 130.79 27.22
N HIS A 420 128.23 130.28 26.16
CA HIS A 420 129.66 130.56 25.87
C HIS A 420 129.91 131.76 24.94
N PHE A 421 128.87 132.36 24.35
CA PHE A 421 129.00 133.47 23.39
C PHE A 421 128.49 134.84 23.90
N GLN A 422 128.21 134.98 25.20
CA GLN A 422 128.02 136.29 25.84
C GLN A 422 129.35 136.82 26.43
N VAL A 423 130.16 137.51 25.62
CA VAL A 423 131.12 138.56 26.05
C VAL A 423 131.24 139.61 24.95
#